data_AF-A0A445M8A9-F1
#
_entry.id   AF-A0A445M8A9-F1
#
_cell.length_a   1.000
_cell.length_b   1.000
_cell.length_c   1.000
_cell.angle_alpha   90.00
_cell.angle_beta   90.00
_cell.angle_gamma   90.00
#
_symmetry.space_group_name_H-M   'P 1'
#
loop_
_entity.id
_entity.type
_entity.pdbx_description
1 polymer ?
#
loop_
_entity_poly.entity_id
_entity_poly.type
_entity_poly.pdbx_seq_one_letter_code
_entity_poly.pdbx_strand_id
1 'polypeptide(L)'
;MLFYQLHLGVNSGATRFAIENQAVNEATFRCPDEMGWKPQVICAFFSHFPCPLLFVFSGQILKEVKVETDRSLMFLLGLLLQTSLPVNEIVKSLSKMGYDVMPSDDAGRFVCNFVYYHSLRFAEHNRIKSLFVHVPLFSTIDEETQMEFVASLLKVLASLH
;
A
#
# COMPACT_ATOMS: atom_id res chain seq x y z
N MET A 1 10.81 -1.53 21.95
CA MET A 1 9.50 -2.10 21.57
C MET A 1 9.15 -1.55 20.19
N LEU A 2 8.97 -2.43 19.20
CA LEU A 2 8.57 -2.04 17.86
C LEU A 2 7.08 -2.33 17.69
N PHE A 3 6.34 -1.41 17.08
CA PHE A 3 4.92 -1.60 16.79
C PHE A 3 4.71 -1.94 15.32
N TYR A 4 3.77 -2.84 15.06
CA TYR A 4 3.36 -3.22 13.71
C TYR A 4 1.91 -2.80 13.48
N GLN A 5 1.65 -2.28 12.29
CA GLN A 5 0.31 -2.03 11.78
C GLN A 5 0.10 -2.90 10.54
N LEU A 6 -0.69 -3.96 10.67
CA LEU A 6 -1.01 -4.87 9.58
C LEU A 6 -2.42 -4.56 9.06
N HIS A 7 -2.53 -4.31 7.77
CA HIS A 7 -3.77 -4.11 7.05
C HIS A 7 -4.04 -5.29 6.13
N LEU A 8 -5.31 -5.73 6.07
CA LEU A 8 -5.78 -6.76 5.15
C LEU A 8 -6.84 -6.16 4.25
N GLY A 9 -6.72 -6.35 2.94
CA GLY A 9 -7.68 -5.88 1.95
C GLY A 9 -8.10 -7.01 1.01
N VAL A 10 -9.38 -7.11 0.69
CA VAL A 10 -9.87 -8.13 -0.24
C VAL A 10 -9.63 -7.68 -1.69
N ASN A 11 -9.01 -8.54 -2.49
CA ASN A 11 -8.92 -8.39 -3.94
C ASN A 11 -9.70 -9.52 -4.62
N SER A 12 -10.85 -9.18 -5.21
CA SER A 12 -11.74 -10.16 -5.86
C SER A 12 -11.16 -10.84 -7.09
N GLY A 13 -10.16 -10.23 -7.74
CA GLY A 13 -9.43 -10.81 -8.87
C GLY A 13 -8.19 -11.61 -8.46
N ALA A 14 -7.82 -11.62 -7.17
CA ALA A 14 -6.65 -12.33 -6.71
C ALA A 14 -6.89 -13.84 -6.63
N THR A 15 -5.88 -14.60 -7.03
CA THR A 15 -5.82 -16.07 -6.93
C THR A 15 -4.88 -16.55 -5.82
N ARG A 16 -4.14 -15.61 -5.22
CA ARG A 16 -3.06 -15.84 -4.27
C ARG A 16 -2.92 -14.64 -3.34
N PHE A 17 -2.20 -14.78 -2.23
CA PHE A 17 -1.89 -13.66 -1.34
C PHE A 17 -0.88 -12.71 -1.98
N ALA A 18 -1.03 -11.40 -1.75
CA ALA A 18 -0.09 -10.41 -2.23
C ALA A 18 0.36 -9.49 -1.09
N ILE A 19 1.67 -9.41 -0.86
CA ILE A 19 2.26 -8.54 0.16
C ILE A 19 2.70 -7.24 -0.52
N GLU A 20 2.06 -6.14 -0.15
CA GLU A 20 2.27 -4.84 -0.79
C GLU A 20 3.56 -4.17 -0.28
N ASN A 21 4.42 -3.84 -1.23
CA ASN A 21 5.69 -3.19 -1.00
C ASN A 21 5.58 -1.67 -0.99
N GLN A 22 4.55 -1.11 -1.62
CA GLN A 22 4.38 0.33 -1.76
C GLN A 22 2.92 0.77 -1.86
N ALA A 23 2.71 2.07 -1.67
CA ALA A 23 1.45 2.76 -1.94
C ALA A 23 1.71 4.11 -2.60
N VAL A 24 0.74 4.60 -3.35
CA VAL A 24 0.80 5.87 -4.07
C VAL A 24 -0.15 6.91 -3.48
N ASN A 25 0.26 8.18 -3.52
CA ASN A 25 -0.55 9.33 -3.09
C ASN A 25 -1.65 9.62 -4.12
N GLU A 26 -2.58 8.71 -4.31
CA GLU A 26 -3.62 8.80 -5.33
C GLU A 26 -4.95 8.30 -4.77
N ALA A 27 -6.00 9.09 -5.01
CA ALA A 27 -7.37 8.79 -4.62
C ALA A 27 -8.29 8.95 -5.84
N THR A 28 -8.10 8.09 -6.85
CA THR A 28 -8.86 8.03 -8.11
C THR A 28 -9.78 6.80 -8.11
N PHE A 29 -10.81 6.84 -7.26
CA PHE A 29 -11.61 5.65 -6.99
C PHE A 29 -12.48 5.26 -8.19
N ARG A 30 -12.47 3.98 -8.58
CA ARG A 30 -13.26 3.46 -9.72
C ARG A 30 -14.75 3.48 -9.44
N CYS A 31 -15.14 3.16 -8.21
CA CYS A 31 -16.50 3.19 -7.68
C CYS A 31 -16.56 4.05 -6.42
N PRO A 32 -17.74 4.51 -5.96
CA PRO A 32 -17.85 5.12 -4.64
C PRO A 32 -17.54 4.11 -3.53
N ASP A 33 -17.10 4.61 -2.38
CA ASP A 33 -17.09 3.84 -1.14
C ASP A 33 -18.49 3.70 -0.52
N GLU A 34 -18.57 3.05 0.64
CA GLU A 34 -19.83 2.81 1.36
C GLU A 34 -20.54 4.09 1.80
N MET A 35 -19.82 5.21 1.89
CA MET A 35 -20.38 6.53 2.22
C MET A 35 -20.71 7.35 0.96
N GLY A 36 -20.59 6.75 -0.24
CA GLY A 36 -20.82 7.42 -1.51
C GLY A 36 -19.65 8.30 -1.97
N TRP A 37 -18.51 8.30 -1.27
CA TRP A 37 -17.36 9.12 -1.60
C TRP A 37 -16.55 8.49 -2.75
N LYS A 38 -16.37 9.26 -3.84
CA LYS A 38 -15.62 8.84 -5.03
C LYS A 38 -14.66 9.96 -5.46
N PRO A 39 -13.53 10.14 -4.75
CA PRO A 39 -12.55 11.15 -5.12
C PRO A 39 -11.95 10.83 -6.49
N GLN A 40 -11.57 11.89 -7.22
CA GLN A 40 -10.84 11.82 -8.49
C GLN A 40 -9.60 12.71 -8.40
N VAL A 41 -8.83 12.53 -7.33
CA VAL A 41 -7.69 13.40 -7.00
C VAL A 41 -6.40 12.62 -7.14
N ILE A 42 -5.52 13.14 -7.98
CA ILE A 42 -4.12 12.73 -8.07
C ILE A 42 -3.34 13.60 -7.08
N CYS A 43 -2.48 12.99 -6.27
CA CYS A 43 -1.70 13.67 -5.24
C CYS A 43 -2.57 14.30 -4.13
N ALA A 44 -3.28 13.45 -3.37
CA ALA A 44 -4.24 13.85 -2.36
C ALA A 44 -3.68 14.77 -1.25
N PHE A 45 -2.36 14.86 -1.07
CA PHE A 45 -1.73 15.50 0.10
C PHE A 45 -0.80 16.70 -0.16
N PHE A 46 -0.84 17.37 -1.32
CA PHE A 46 0.00 18.57 -1.54
C PHE A 46 -0.39 19.81 -0.69
N SER A 47 -1.46 19.77 0.10
CA SER A 47 -2.02 20.95 0.78
C SER A 47 -1.26 21.44 2.02
N HIS A 48 -0.10 20.87 2.38
CA HIS A 48 0.65 21.24 3.59
C HIS A 48 2.06 21.80 3.36
N PHE A 49 2.42 22.22 2.14
CA PHE A 49 3.63 23.02 1.93
C PHE A 49 3.33 24.51 2.16
N PRO A 50 4.05 25.23 3.04
CA PRO A 50 3.87 26.66 3.27
C PRO A 50 4.61 27.48 2.20
N CYS A 51 4.57 27.06 0.93
CA CYS A 51 5.29 27.72 -0.16
C CYS A 51 4.36 28.05 -1.33
N PRO A 52 3.97 29.33 -1.49
CA PRO A 52 3.12 29.77 -2.60
C PRO A 52 3.77 29.60 -3.98
N LEU A 53 5.08 29.37 -4.07
CA LEU A 53 5.77 29.23 -5.36
C LEU A 53 5.42 27.94 -6.12
N LEU A 54 4.97 26.88 -5.44
CA LEU A 54 4.57 25.64 -6.13
C LEU A 54 3.12 25.70 -6.67
N PHE A 55 2.32 26.65 -6.17
CA PHE A 55 0.91 26.79 -6.55
C PHE A 55 0.72 27.38 -7.95
N VAL A 56 1.67 28.19 -8.44
CA VAL A 56 1.61 28.77 -9.79
C VAL A 56 2.08 27.78 -10.87
N PHE A 57 2.86 26.76 -10.50
CA PHE A 57 3.37 25.73 -11.43
C PHE A 57 2.56 24.42 -11.44
N SER A 58 1.63 24.23 -10.49
CA SER A 58 0.88 22.97 -10.32
C SER A 58 -0.12 22.65 -11.45
N GLY A 59 -0.57 23.63 -12.23
CA GLY A 59 -1.58 23.40 -13.28
C GLY A 59 -1.02 22.94 -14.64
N GLN A 60 0.17 23.40 -15.00
CA GLN A 60 0.76 23.17 -16.34
C GLN A 60 1.89 22.13 -16.31
N ILE A 61 2.74 22.11 -15.26
CA ILE A 61 3.80 21.09 -15.18
C ILE A 61 3.22 19.70 -14.93
N LEU A 62 2.10 19.53 -14.20
CA LEU A 62 1.53 18.19 -14.00
C LEU A 62 0.81 17.62 -15.23
N LYS A 63 0.53 18.44 -16.25
CA LYS A 63 0.09 17.96 -17.57
C LYS A 63 1.26 17.55 -18.47
N GLU A 64 2.46 18.08 -18.23
CA GLU A 64 3.68 17.82 -19.02
C GLU A 64 4.71 16.92 -18.34
N VAL A 65 4.66 16.78 -17.02
CA VAL A 65 5.22 15.64 -16.30
C VAL A 65 4.34 14.50 -16.74
N LYS A 66 4.78 13.79 -17.76
CA LYS A 66 4.38 12.40 -17.95
C LYS A 66 4.54 11.75 -16.58
N VAL A 67 3.41 11.47 -15.93
CA VAL A 67 3.30 10.67 -14.70
C VAL A 67 3.89 9.27 -14.93
N GLU A 68 4.24 8.94 -16.17
CA GLU A 68 5.21 7.94 -16.60
C GLU A 68 6.65 8.47 -16.57
N THR A 69 7.45 8.15 -15.53
CA THR A 69 8.59 7.17 -15.64
C THR A 69 9.70 7.26 -14.58
N ASP A 70 9.83 8.31 -13.75
CA ASP A 70 10.90 8.32 -12.73
C ASP A 70 10.39 8.06 -11.31
N ARG A 71 10.51 6.79 -10.88
CA ARG A 71 10.18 6.33 -9.52
C ARG A 71 10.92 7.15 -8.45
N SER A 72 12.15 7.59 -8.74
CA SER A 72 12.98 8.39 -7.82
C SER A 72 12.38 9.77 -7.59
N LEU A 73 11.84 10.40 -8.64
CA LEU A 73 11.11 11.66 -8.51
C LEU A 73 9.80 11.46 -7.73
N MET A 74 9.09 10.35 -7.95
CA MET A 74 7.88 10.04 -7.18
C MET A 74 8.17 9.89 -5.68
N PHE A 75 9.29 9.24 -5.30
CA PHE A 75 9.73 9.18 -3.91
C PHE A 75 10.05 10.57 -3.34
N LEU A 76 10.84 11.35 -4.06
CA LEU A 76 11.28 12.68 -3.59
C LEU A 76 10.10 13.62 -3.34
N LEU A 77 9.07 13.54 -4.18
CA LEU A 77 7.85 14.34 -4.08
C LEU A 77 6.83 13.76 -3.08
N GLY A 78 7.14 12.63 -2.43
CA GLY A 78 6.23 11.94 -1.52
C GLY A 78 5.00 11.34 -2.20
N LEU A 79 5.04 11.13 -3.53
CA LEU A 79 3.94 10.55 -4.30
C LEU A 79 3.88 9.03 -4.21
N LEU A 80 4.96 8.40 -3.79
CA LEU A 80 5.08 6.96 -3.61
C LEU A 80 5.85 6.70 -2.32
N LEU A 81 5.30 5.82 -1.48
CA LEU A 81 5.93 5.39 -0.24
C LEU A 81 6.12 3.89 -0.26
N GLN A 82 7.24 3.42 0.30
CA GLN A 82 7.54 2.01 0.47
C GLN A 82 7.53 1.62 1.94
N THR A 83 7.16 0.37 2.21
CA THR A 83 7.37 -0.19 3.55
C THR A 83 8.86 -0.37 3.81
N SER A 84 9.25 -0.24 5.08
CA SER A 84 10.61 -0.56 5.53
C SER A 84 10.76 -2.02 5.96
N LEU A 85 9.72 -2.84 5.76
CA LEU A 85 9.76 -4.28 5.99
C LEU A 85 10.38 -5.02 4.78
N PRO A 86 11.13 -6.10 5.01
CA PRO A 86 11.77 -6.86 3.94
C PRO A 86 10.75 -7.77 3.24
N VAL A 87 9.91 -7.20 2.38
CA VAL A 87 8.80 -7.92 1.71
C VAL A 87 9.26 -9.21 1.03
N ASN A 88 10.39 -9.18 0.32
CA ASN A 88 10.92 -10.37 -0.35
C ASN A 88 11.30 -11.50 0.63
N GLU A 89 11.79 -11.17 1.82
CA GLU A 89 12.14 -12.17 2.85
C GLU A 89 10.88 -12.73 3.52
N ILE A 90 9.87 -11.88 3.74
CA ILE A 90 8.57 -12.29 4.29
C ILE A 90 7.90 -13.26 3.31
N VAL A 91 7.79 -12.87 2.04
CA VAL A 91 7.23 -13.72 0.97
C VAL A 91 7.99 -15.03 0.91
N LYS A 92 9.33 -15.00 0.84
CA LYS A 92 10.15 -16.21 0.80
C LYS A 92 9.90 -17.14 1.98
N SER A 93 9.71 -16.59 3.18
CA SER A 93 9.44 -17.37 4.40
C SER A 93 8.06 -18.02 4.33
N LEU A 94 7.04 -17.28 3.90
CA LEU A 94 5.67 -17.80 3.76
C LEU A 94 5.54 -18.81 2.62
N SER A 95 6.20 -18.60 1.48
CA SER A 95 6.22 -19.57 0.38
C SER A 95 6.84 -20.90 0.81
N LYS A 96 7.88 -20.88 1.66
CA LYS A 96 8.47 -22.11 2.24
C LYS A 96 7.51 -22.85 3.16
N MET A 97 6.52 -22.15 3.74
CA MET A 97 5.46 -22.75 4.55
C MET A 97 4.31 -23.30 3.70
N GLY A 98 4.37 -23.18 2.37
CA GLY A 98 3.39 -23.74 1.44
C GLY A 98 2.33 -22.75 0.94
N TYR A 99 2.38 -21.47 1.34
CA TYR A 99 1.43 -20.47 0.87
C TYR A 99 1.74 -19.99 -0.56
N ASP A 100 0.71 -19.86 -1.40
CA ASP A 100 0.82 -19.14 -2.67
C ASP A 100 0.76 -17.63 -2.38
N VAL A 101 1.93 -17.00 -2.33
CA VAL A 101 2.11 -15.59 -1.96
C VAL A 101 3.15 -14.93 -2.85
N MET A 102 2.93 -13.67 -3.19
CA MET A 102 3.85 -12.87 -4.02
C MET A 102 4.08 -11.47 -3.45
N PRO A 103 5.22 -10.81 -3.77
CA PRO A 103 5.35 -9.38 -3.55
C PRO A 103 4.46 -8.64 -4.57
N SER A 104 3.91 -7.50 -4.17
CA SER A 104 3.15 -6.61 -5.05
C SER A 104 3.61 -5.18 -4.89
N ASP A 105 3.66 -4.46 -6.01
CA ASP A 105 3.97 -3.03 -6.08
C ASP A 105 2.71 -2.19 -6.40
N ASP A 106 1.52 -2.82 -6.39
CA ASP A 106 0.24 -2.19 -6.73
C ASP A 106 -0.82 -2.50 -5.67
N ALA A 107 -0.94 -1.60 -4.69
CA ALA A 107 -2.01 -1.64 -3.68
C ALA A 107 -3.39 -1.22 -4.24
N GLY A 108 -3.51 -1.06 -5.57
CA GLY A 108 -4.72 -0.68 -6.27
C GLY A 108 -4.97 0.83 -6.30
N ARG A 109 -6.18 1.19 -6.71
CA ARG A 109 -6.65 2.59 -6.88
C ARG A 109 -7.94 2.86 -6.11
N PHE A 110 -8.14 2.17 -4.99
CA PHE A 110 -9.33 2.31 -4.16
C PHE A 110 -8.94 2.54 -2.70
N VAL A 111 -9.83 2.21 -1.77
CA VAL A 111 -9.63 2.41 -0.32
C VAL A 111 -8.37 1.71 0.20
N CYS A 112 -7.96 0.57 -0.39
CA CYS A 112 -6.77 -0.17 0.02
C CYS A 112 -5.48 0.67 -0.11
N ASN A 113 -5.20 1.19 -1.31
CA ASN A 113 -4.07 2.09 -1.53
C ASN A 113 -4.15 3.36 -0.67
N PHE A 114 -5.34 3.96 -0.57
CA PHE A 114 -5.54 5.17 0.23
C PHE A 114 -5.14 4.93 1.70
N VAL A 115 -5.70 3.90 2.33
CA VAL A 115 -5.39 3.53 3.72
C VAL A 115 -3.91 3.18 3.87
N TYR A 116 -3.34 2.42 2.91
CA TYR A 116 -1.95 2.00 3.00
C TYR A 116 -0.97 3.18 2.90
N TYR A 117 -1.18 4.10 1.95
CA TYR A 117 -0.36 5.29 1.81
C TYR A 117 -0.38 6.14 3.09
N HIS A 118 -1.56 6.40 3.65
CA HIS A 118 -1.68 7.14 4.90
C HIS A 118 -1.00 6.44 6.08
N SER A 119 -1.08 5.11 6.13
CA SER A 119 -0.44 4.30 7.16
C SER A 119 1.08 4.29 7.05
N LEU A 120 1.63 4.20 5.83
CA LEU A 120 3.06 4.32 5.58
C LEU A 120 3.56 5.71 5.97
N ARG A 121 2.83 6.77 5.60
CA ARG A 121 3.20 8.14 5.95
C ARG A 121 3.18 8.37 7.46
N PHE A 122 2.19 7.81 8.16
CA PHE A 122 2.14 7.87 9.61
C PHE A 122 3.30 7.08 10.25
N ALA A 123 3.60 5.88 9.74
CA ALA A 123 4.68 5.02 10.21
C ALA A 123 6.10 5.57 9.94
N GLU A 124 6.27 6.46 8.96
CA GLU A 124 7.55 7.14 8.73
C GLU A 124 7.94 8.05 9.91
N HIS A 125 6.95 8.71 10.52
CA HIS A 125 7.16 9.67 11.62
C HIS A 125 6.96 9.07 13.02
N ASN A 126 6.34 7.90 13.11
CA ASN A 126 6.06 7.20 14.36
C ASN A 126 6.74 5.84 14.28
N ARG A 127 7.55 5.42 15.27
CA ARG A 127 8.35 4.17 15.29
C ARG A 127 7.52 2.88 15.13
N ILE A 128 6.88 2.72 13.99
CA ILE A 128 5.87 1.76 13.60
C ILE A 128 6.30 1.21 12.24
N LYS A 129 6.01 -0.05 11.98
CA LYS A 129 6.14 -0.64 10.65
C LYS A 129 4.74 -0.96 10.14
N SER A 130 4.40 -0.46 8.95
CA SER A 130 3.12 -0.73 8.32
C SER A 130 3.30 -1.74 7.18
N LEU A 131 2.36 -2.69 7.09
CA LEU A 131 2.29 -3.68 6.01
C LEU A 131 0.84 -3.78 5.55
N PHE A 132 0.64 -3.92 4.24
CA PHE A 132 -0.66 -4.22 3.66
C PHE A 132 -0.57 -5.56 2.92
N VAL A 133 -1.61 -6.38 3.07
CA VAL A 133 -1.73 -7.65 2.36
C VAL A 133 -3.06 -7.70 1.65
N HIS A 134 -3.03 -7.94 0.34
CA HIS A 134 -4.22 -8.32 -0.40
C HIS A 134 -4.47 -9.83 -0.24
N VAL A 135 -5.69 -10.16 0.20
CA VAL A 135 -6.19 -11.52 0.31
C VAL A 135 -7.26 -11.76 -0.76
N PRO A 136 -7.36 -12.97 -1.31
CA PRO A 136 -8.41 -13.30 -2.27
C PRO A 136 -9.77 -13.49 -1.56
N LEU A 137 -10.84 -13.69 -2.34
CA LEU A 137 -12.15 -14.05 -1.78
C LEU A 137 -12.10 -15.42 -1.09
N PHE A 138 -12.99 -15.63 -0.11
CA PHE A 138 -13.16 -16.94 0.54
C PHE A 138 -13.60 -18.06 -0.40
N SER A 139 -14.20 -17.71 -1.55
CA SER A 139 -14.48 -18.68 -2.62
C SER A 139 -13.24 -19.17 -3.37
N THR A 140 -12.12 -18.45 -3.25
CA THR A 140 -10.86 -18.73 -3.94
C THR A 140 -9.85 -19.38 -3.00
N ILE A 141 -9.69 -18.83 -1.80
CA ILE A 141 -8.95 -19.44 -0.68
C ILE A 141 -9.84 -19.31 0.54
N ASP A 142 -10.20 -20.43 1.16
CA ASP A 142 -11.15 -20.49 2.26
C ASP A 142 -10.66 -19.72 3.51
N GLU A 143 -11.61 -19.37 4.38
CA GLU A 143 -11.37 -18.58 5.58
C GLU A 143 -10.35 -19.22 6.53
N GLU A 144 -10.38 -20.56 6.68
CA GLU A 144 -9.46 -21.28 7.57
C GLU A 144 -8.02 -21.13 7.08
N THR A 145 -7.78 -21.38 5.79
CA THR A 145 -6.47 -21.17 5.16
C THR A 145 -6.00 -19.71 5.25
N GLN A 146 -6.90 -18.72 5.09
CA GLN A 146 -6.54 -17.31 5.24
C GLN A 146 -6.18 -16.95 6.69
N MET A 147 -6.88 -17.50 7.67
CA MET A 147 -6.57 -17.31 9.09
C MET A 147 -5.22 -17.91 9.47
N GLU A 148 -4.93 -19.12 8.97
CA GLU A 148 -3.61 -19.75 9.12
C GLU A 148 -2.51 -18.92 8.49
N PHE A 149 -2.75 -18.38 7.28
CA PHE A 149 -1.82 -17.46 6.61
C PHE A 149 -1.52 -16.23 7.48
N VAL A 150 -2.54 -15.58 8.05
CA VAL A 150 -2.34 -14.40 8.91
C VAL A 150 -1.54 -14.77 10.16
N ALA A 151 -1.84 -15.90 10.81
CA ALA A 151 -1.08 -16.36 11.97
C ALA A 151 0.39 -16.63 11.62
N SER A 152 0.65 -17.26 10.47
CA SER A 152 2.00 -17.49 9.95
C SER A 152 2.73 -16.19 9.62
N LEU A 153 2.05 -15.22 9.00
CA LEU A 153 2.60 -13.89 8.73
C LEU A 153 3.00 -13.18 10.02
N LEU A 154 2.15 -13.21 11.04
CA LEU A 154 2.48 -12.61 12.34
C LEU A 154 3.71 -13.25 12.99
N LYS A 155 3.87 -14.58 12.88
CA LYS A 155 5.09 -15.27 13.34
C LYS A 155 6.33 -14.82 12.58
N VAL A 156 6.24 -14.70 11.25
CA VAL A 156 7.35 -14.21 10.41
C VAL A 156 7.72 -12.78 10.81
N LEU A 157 6.74 -11.88 10.98
CA LEU A 157 6.98 -10.50 11.41
C LEU A 157 7.62 -10.42 12.80
N ALA A 158 7.19 -11.29 13.73
CA ALA A 158 7.78 -11.38 15.06
C ALA A 158 9.25 -11.86 15.03
N SER A 159 9.65 -12.63 14.02
CA SER A 159 11.02 -13.15 13.85
C SER A 159 12.00 -12.22 13.12
N LEU A 160 11.56 -11.07 12.61
CA LEU A 160 12.43 -10.09 11.93
C LEU A 160 13.33 -9.30 12.91
N HIS A 161 13.45 -9.77 14.16
CA HIS A 161 14.05 -9.09 15.31
C HIS A 161 15.02 -10.00 16.05
#